data_AF-A0A7S3EUE8-F1
#
_entry.id   AF-A0A7S3EUE8-F1
#
_cell.length_a   1.000
_cell.length_b   1.000
_cell.length_c   1.000
_cell.angle_alpha   90.00
_cell.angle_beta   90.00
_cell.angle_gamma   90.00
#
_symmetry.space_group_name_H-M   'P 1'
#
loop_
_entity.id
_entity.type
_entity.pdbx_description
1 polymer ?
#
loop_
_entity_poly.entity_id
_entity_poly.type
_entity_poly.pdbx_seq_one_letter_code
_entity_poly.pdbx_strand_id
1 'polypeptide(L)'
;QGQRMCVNRRTCLGLPFLAAAPSSAFASGGATSGKTTSIPRAKLRYYGRVTTVVSDFEELGRIIDKGDLTAIKKARATFFSDADSSGIEELKSAGYLLAVAFKIDSKIPPQKIQQVRDHKVMLDAMTALGKACAKSPADAKTAYAAALSSLNIYLEGVELPLTGNERYKE
;
A
#
# COMPACT_ATOMS: atom_id res chain seq x y z
N GLN A 1 -5.26 9.69 -57.00
CA GLN A 1 -6.47 9.21 -57.69
C GLN A 1 -6.44 7.69 -57.65
N GLY A 2 -7.48 7.05 -57.11
CA GLY A 2 -7.83 5.65 -57.41
C GLY A 2 -6.98 4.53 -56.82
N GLN A 3 -7.52 3.84 -55.81
CA GLN A 3 -7.42 2.38 -55.76
C GLN A 3 -8.83 1.81 -55.51
N ARG A 4 -9.52 1.54 -56.62
CA ARG A 4 -10.52 0.47 -56.68
C ARG A 4 -9.74 -0.78 -57.04
N MET A 5 -9.96 -1.87 -56.31
CA MET A 5 -10.24 -3.15 -56.96
C MET A 5 -10.90 -4.11 -55.97
N CYS A 6 -12.14 -4.46 -56.30
CA CYS A 6 -12.90 -5.56 -55.75
C CYS A 6 -12.42 -6.89 -56.33
N VAL A 7 -12.99 -7.97 -55.75
CA VAL A 7 -13.15 -9.34 -56.27
C VAL A 7 -12.00 -10.28 -55.82
N ASN A 8 -12.21 -11.40 -55.11
CA ASN A 8 -13.09 -12.51 -55.48
C ASN A 8 -13.31 -13.55 -54.34
N ARG A 9 -14.52 -14.12 -54.29
CA ARG A 9 -14.86 -15.56 -54.12
C ARG A 9 -14.24 -16.38 -52.96
N ARG A 10 -15.08 -16.94 -52.07
CA ARG A 10 -15.79 -18.24 -52.24
C ARG A 10 -16.54 -18.65 -50.96
N THR A 11 -17.74 -19.16 -51.20
CA THR A 11 -18.67 -19.92 -50.36
C THR A 11 -18.01 -21.13 -49.67
N CYS A 12 -18.36 -21.43 -48.40
CA CYS A 12 -19.01 -22.70 -47.99
C CYS A 12 -18.80 -23.08 -46.50
N LEU A 13 -19.91 -23.60 -45.96
CA LEU A 13 -20.08 -24.52 -44.83
C LEU A 13 -20.02 -23.98 -43.40
N GLY A 14 -21.14 -24.24 -42.73
CA GLY A 14 -21.46 -23.86 -41.37
C GLY A 14 -20.73 -24.65 -40.28
N LEU A 15 -20.68 -24.02 -39.13
CA LEU A 15 -20.46 -24.65 -37.84
C LEU A 15 -21.40 -23.94 -36.85
N PRO A 16 -22.32 -24.64 -36.16
CA PRO A 16 -23.13 -24.00 -35.14
C PRO A 16 -22.22 -23.69 -33.95
N PHE A 17 -21.85 -22.43 -33.79
CA PHE A 17 -21.17 -21.97 -32.58
C PHE A 17 -22.19 -22.02 -31.44
N LEU A 18 -21.94 -22.94 -30.50
CA LEU A 18 -22.69 -23.10 -29.26
C LEU A 18 -22.69 -21.75 -28.52
N ALA A 19 -23.85 -21.08 -28.48
CA ALA A 19 -24.01 -19.83 -27.77
C ALA A 19 -23.91 -20.08 -26.26
N ALA A 20 -22.73 -19.81 -25.68
CA ALA A 20 -22.57 -19.69 -24.24
C ALA A 20 -23.42 -18.51 -23.75
N ALA A 21 -24.36 -18.80 -22.84
CA ALA A 21 -25.19 -17.79 -22.21
C ALA A 21 -24.32 -16.79 -21.42
N PRO A 22 -24.56 -15.47 -21.50
CA PRO A 22 -23.94 -14.54 -20.58
C PRO A 22 -24.47 -14.83 -19.19
N SER A 23 -23.59 -15.22 -18.26
CA SER A 23 -23.91 -15.21 -16.84
C SER A 23 -24.22 -13.77 -16.44
N SER A 24 -25.42 -13.57 -15.90
CA SER A 24 -25.84 -12.34 -15.27
C SER A 24 -24.79 -11.94 -14.24
N ALA A 25 -23.99 -10.93 -14.56
CA ALA A 25 -23.07 -10.33 -13.61
C ALA A 25 -23.90 -9.67 -12.50
N PHE A 26 -24.08 -10.39 -11.40
CA PHE A 26 -24.53 -9.86 -10.12
C PHE A 26 -23.39 -9.02 -9.53
N ALA A 27 -23.16 -7.84 -10.11
CA ALA A 27 -22.34 -6.81 -9.48
C ALA A 27 -23.25 -6.06 -8.50
N SER A 28 -23.30 -6.60 -7.28
CA SER A 28 -24.02 -6.05 -6.14
C SER A 28 -23.83 -4.54 -6.03
N GLY A 29 -24.95 -3.82 -6.08
CA GLY A 29 -25.01 -2.41 -5.76
C GLY A 29 -24.62 -2.20 -4.30
N GLY A 30 -23.37 -1.81 -4.10
CA GLY A 30 -22.88 -1.22 -2.86
C GLY A 30 -22.48 0.22 -3.13
N ALA A 31 -23.44 1.14 -3.02
CA ALA A 31 -23.14 2.56 -2.87
C ALA A 31 -22.35 2.74 -1.56
N THR A 32 -21.02 2.75 -1.64
CA THR A 32 -20.17 3.25 -0.56
C THR A 32 -19.63 4.61 -0.96
N SER A 33 -20.27 5.62 -0.36
CA SER A 33 -19.80 6.97 -0.05
C SER A 33 -18.99 7.72 -1.13
N GLY A 34 -19.63 8.74 -1.70
CA GLY A 34 -19.04 9.63 -2.67
C GLY A 34 -17.75 10.32 -2.19
N LYS A 35 -16.67 10.05 -2.91
CA LYS A 35 -15.71 11.07 -3.37
C LYS A 35 -15.24 10.67 -4.77
N THR A 36 -15.92 11.17 -5.80
CA THR A 36 -15.34 11.23 -7.15
C THR A 36 -14.20 12.24 -7.10
N THR A 37 -13.01 11.81 -6.69
CA THR A 37 -11.79 12.58 -6.89
C THR A 37 -10.86 11.69 -7.69
N SER A 38 -10.54 12.15 -8.90
CA SER A 38 -9.43 11.64 -9.70
C SER A 38 -8.23 11.44 -8.78
N ILE A 39 -7.92 10.18 -8.43
CA ILE A 39 -6.78 9.85 -7.57
C ILE A 39 -5.57 10.58 -8.16
N PRO A 40 -5.00 11.60 -7.49
CA PRO A 40 -3.88 12.34 -8.03
C PRO A 40 -2.79 11.33 -8.40
N ARG A 41 -2.20 11.43 -9.60
CA ARG A 41 -1.11 10.52 -10.03
C ARG A 41 0.02 10.40 -8.99
N ALA A 42 0.23 11.45 -8.19
CA ALA A 42 1.11 11.45 -7.03
C ALA A 42 0.72 10.40 -5.99
N LYS A 43 -0.56 10.27 -5.63
CA LYS A 43 -1.04 9.23 -4.72
C LYS A 43 -0.69 7.84 -5.26
N LEU A 44 -0.98 7.55 -6.54
CA LEU A 44 -0.62 6.27 -7.19
C LEU A 44 0.88 5.97 -7.16
N ARG A 45 1.75 6.98 -7.30
CA ARG A 45 3.20 6.81 -7.32
C ARG A 45 3.79 6.45 -5.95
N TYR A 46 3.24 7.01 -4.87
CA TYR A 46 3.70 6.74 -3.51
C TYR A 46 2.97 5.56 -2.86
N TYR A 47 1.75 5.24 -3.31
CA TYR A 47 1.01 4.07 -2.85
C TYR A 47 1.79 2.77 -3.03
N GLY A 48 2.34 2.52 -4.23
CA GLY A 48 3.12 1.30 -4.50
C GLY A 48 4.35 1.15 -3.61
N ARG A 49 5.01 2.26 -3.27
CA ARG A 49 6.18 2.26 -2.38
C ARG A 49 5.78 1.98 -0.93
N VAL A 50 4.73 2.65 -0.45
CA VAL A 50 4.22 2.45 0.91
C VAL A 50 3.71 1.01 1.07
N THR A 51 3.06 0.42 0.04
CA THR A 51 2.62 -0.98 0.10
C THR A 51 3.78 -1.96 0.24
N THR A 52 4.88 -1.78 -0.50
CA THR A 52 6.08 -2.61 -0.35
C THR A 52 6.65 -2.54 1.07
N VAL A 53 6.74 -1.32 1.62
CA VAL A 53 7.23 -1.13 2.99
C VAL A 53 6.32 -1.77 4.04
N VAL A 54 5.00 -1.73 3.83
CA VAL A 54 4.03 -2.40 4.71
C VAL A 54 4.23 -3.92 4.68
N SER A 55 4.48 -4.51 3.50
CA SER A 55 4.80 -5.93 3.38
C SER A 55 6.11 -6.29 4.10
N ASP A 56 7.16 -5.48 3.94
CA ASP A 56 8.44 -5.65 4.68
C ASP A 56 8.24 -5.52 6.20
N PHE A 57 7.34 -4.64 6.63
CA PHE A 57 6.97 -4.48 8.03
C PHE A 57 6.21 -5.70 8.58
N GLU A 58 5.31 -6.29 7.80
CA GLU A 58 4.64 -7.55 8.18
C GLU A 58 5.64 -8.71 8.31
N GLU A 59 6.64 -8.78 7.43
CA GLU A 59 7.71 -9.78 7.53
C GLU A 59 8.52 -9.59 8.82
N LEU A 60 8.86 -8.34 9.17
CA LEU A 60 9.50 -8.01 10.44
C LEU A 60 8.64 -8.48 11.63
N GLY A 61 7.32 -8.28 11.57
CA GLY A 61 6.37 -8.80 12.55
C GLY A 61 6.44 -10.31 12.73
N ARG A 62 6.47 -11.07 11.62
CA ARG A 62 6.60 -12.54 11.66
C ARG A 62 7.91 -12.99 12.31
N ILE A 63 9.01 -12.25 12.09
CA ILE A 63 10.30 -12.53 12.71
C ILE A 63 10.26 -12.22 14.22
N ILE A 64 9.63 -11.11 14.61
CA ILE A 64 9.41 -10.74 16.01
C ILE A 64 8.55 -11.79 16.73
N ASP A 65 7.51 -12.30 16.08
CA ASP A 65 6.63 -13.34 16.64
C ASP A 65 7.35 -14.65 16.93
N LYS A 66 8.26 -15.06 16.03
CA LYS A 66 9.14 -16.22 16.24
C LYS A 66 10.05 -16.06 17.47
N GLY A 67 10.36 -14.84 17.88
CA GLY A 67 11.06 -14.54 19.13
C GLY A 67 12.58 -14.76 19.13
N ASP A 68 13.20 -15.06 17.98
CA ASP A 68 14.65 -15.18 17.87
C ASP A 68 15.30 -13.79 17.81
N LEU A 69 15.98 -13.40 18.90
CA LEU A 69 16.62 -12.10 19.03
C LEU A 69 17.71 -11.84 17.98
N THR A 70 18.41 -12.89 17.50
CA THR A 70 19.45 -12.74 16.48
C THR A 70 18.81 -12.41 15.14
N ALA A 71 17.74 -13.12 14.78
CA ALA A 71 16.94 -12.84 13.60
C ALA A 71 16.29 -11.45 13.66
N ILE A 72 15.73 -11.06 14.82
CA ILE A 72 15.13 -9.74 15.03
C ILE A 72 16.16 -8.62 14.84
N LYS A 73 17.38 -8.77 15.39
CA LYS A 73 18.45 -7.78 15.21
C LYS A 73 18.90 -7.66 13.76
N LYS A 74 18.97 -8.78 13.03
CA LYS A 74 19.30 -8.78 11.59
C LYS A 74 18.20 -8.11 10.76
N ALA A 75 16.95 -8.48 10.97
CA ALA A 75 15.80 -7.88 10.29
C ALA A 75 15.67 -6.39 10.59
N ARG A 76 15.91 -5.98 11.85
CA ARG A 76 16.01 -4.58 12.25
C ARG A 76 17.11 -3.85 11.48
N ALA A 77 18.31 -4.44 11.37
CA ALA A 77 19.41 -3.81 10.66
C ALA A 77 19.10 -3.60 9.18
N THR A 78 18.34 -4.48 8.55
CA THR A 78 17.87 -4.32 7.16
C THR A 78 16.79 -3.23 7.06
N PHE A 79 15.73 -3.32 7.87
CA PHE A 79 14.55 -2.44 7.77
C PHE A 79 14.82 -1.00 8.25
N PHE A 80 15.62 -0.85 9.31
CA PHE A 80 15.98 0.44 9.92
C PHE A 80 17.38 0.93 9.50
N SER A 81 17.91 0.46 8.37
CA SER A 81 19.15 1.03 7.84
C SER A 81 18.94 2.46 7.36
N ASP A 82 19.97 3.30 7.43
CA ASP A 82 19.95 4.65 6.84
C ASP A 82 20.17 4.64 5.32
N ALA A 83 20.03 3.47 4.67
CA ALA A 83 20.09 3.40 3.21
C ALA A 83 18.84 4.05 2.61
N ASP A 84 18.99 4.82 1.53
CA ASP A 84 17.90 5.55 0.88
C ASP A 84 16.74 4.67 0.39
N SER A 85 16.97 3.36 0.26
CA SER A 85 15.99 2.35 -0.12
C SER A 85 15.54 1.44 1.03
N SER A 86 15.84 1.80 2.28
CA SER A 86 15.40 1.03 3.44
C SER A 86 13.92 1.24 3.70
N GLY A 87 13.28 0.25 4.34
CA GLY A 87 11.86 0.32 4.65
C GLY A 87 11.49 1.58 5.44
N ILE A 88 12.31 1.98 6.41
CA ILE A 88 12.04 3.18 7.20
C ILE A 88 12.25 4.49 6.43
N GLU A 89 13.24 4.58 5.53
CA GLU A 89 13.49 5.80 4.74
C GLU A 89 12.47 5.99 3.62
N GLU A 90 12.04 4.90 2.96
CA GLU A 90 10.92 4.94 2.03
C GLU A 90 9.61 5.30 2.78
N LEU A 91 9.40 4.82 4.00
CA LEU A 91 8.24 5.23 4.81
C LEU A 91 8.27 6.72 5.18
N LYS A 92 9.45 7.25 5.54
CA LYS A 92 9.63 8.67 5.87
C LYS A 92 9.36 9.54 4.66
N SER A 93 9.96 9.23 3.51
CA SER A 93 9.89 10.03 2.30
C SER A 93 8.56 9.85 1.55
N ALA A 94 8.24 8.62 1.13
CA ALA A 94 7.02 8.31 0.37
C ALA A 94 5.77 8.48 1.23
N GLY A 95 5.81 8.09 2.52
CA GLY A 95 4.69 8.30 3.43
C GLY A 95 4.39 9.78 3.66
N TYR A 96 5.40 10.63 3.85
CA TYR A 96 5.18 12.07 4.01
C TYR A 96 4.62 12.70 2.73
N LEU A 97 5.16 12.34 1.56
CA LEU A 97 4.67 12.85 0.28
C LEU A 97 3.23 12.41 0.00
N LEU A 98 2.86 11.18 0.39
CA LEU A 98 1.49 10.69 0.33
C LEU A 98 0.58 11.48 1.26
N ALA A 99 0.98 11.69 2.52
CA ALA A 99 0.22 12.47 3.49
C ALA A 99 0.00 13.92 3.03
N VAL A 100 1.02 14.55 2.46
CA VAL A 100 0.94 15.90 1.88
C VAL A 100 0.04 15.94 0.63
N ALA A 101 -0.07 14.83 -0.12
CA ALA A 101 -0.97 14.76 -1.27
C ALA A 101 -2.47 14.82 -0.88
N PHE A 102 -2.81 14.73 0.41
CA PHE A 102 -4.16 14.99 0.94
C PHE A 102 -4.43 16.48 1.21
N LYS A 103 -3.51 17.39 0.86
CA LYS A 103 -3.77 18.83 0.86
C LYS A 103 -4.97 19.16 -0.03
N ILE A 104 -6.02 19.71 0.59
CA ILE A 104 -7.15 20.33 -0.10
C ILE A 104 -6.75 21.73 -0.61
N ASP A 105 -5.92 22.45 0.15
CA ASP A 105 -5.43 23.80 -0.16
C ASP A 105 -3.91 23.90 0.00
N SER A 106 -3.22 24.37 -1.05
CA SER A 106 -1.76 24.57 -1.05
C SER A 106 -1.27 25.60 -0.02
N LYS A 107 -2.17 26.43 0.49
CA LYS A 107 -1.92 27.47 1.51
C LYS A 107 -1.90 26.92 2.93
N ILE A 108 -2.43 25.71 3.15
CA ILE A 108 -2.42 25.08 4.47
C ILE A 108 -1.02 24.49 4.71
N PRO A 109 -0.32 24.89 5.79
CA PRO A 109 0.97 24.32 6.11
C PRO A 109 0.82 22.81 6.40
N PRO A 110 1.80 21.98 6.01
CA PRO A 110 1.70 20.54 6.09
C PRO A 110 1.43 20.03 7.51
N GLN A 111 1.89 20.73 8.56
CA GLN A 111 1.66 20.31 9.94
C GLN A 111 0.19 20.37 10.40
N LYS A 112 -0.67 21.11 9.67
CA LYS A 112 -2.10 21.20 9.98
C LYS A 112 -2.93 20.09 9.32
N ILE A 113 -2.31 19.26 8.48
CA ILE A 113 -2.95 18.12 7.82
C ILE A 113 -2.95 16.95 8.79
N GLN A 114 -4.12 16.36 9.01
CA GLN A 114 -4.25 15.24 9.94
C GLN A 114 -3.35 14.05 9.53
N GLN A 115 -3.32 13.71 8.25
CA GLN A 115 -2.47 12.64 7.69
C GLN A 115 -0.97 12.86 7.96
N VAL A 116 -0.49 14.11 7.95
CA VAL A 116 0.91 14.44 8.25
C VAL A 116 1.20 14.28 9.75
N ARG A 117 0.22 14.57 10.60
CA ARG A 117 0.31 14.33 12.04
C ARG A 117 0.32 12.83 12.34
N ASP A 118 -0.55 12.07 11.69
CA ASP A 118 -0.64 10.62 11.84
C ASP A 118 0.64 9.93 11.31
N HIS A 119 1.19 10.42 10.19
CA HIS A 119 2.49 9.97 9.68
C HIS A 119 3.62 10.19 10.69
N LYS A 120 3.65 11.35 11.36
CA LYS A 120 4.63 11.63 12.41
C LYS A 120 4.48 10.66 13.58
N VAL A 121 3.25 10.45 14.07
CA VAL A 121 2.97 9.50 15.17
C VAL A 121 3.43 8.09 14.80
N MET A 122 3.16 7.66 13.57
CA MET A 122 3.64 6.39 13.03
C MET A 122 5.18 6.32 13.03
N LEU A 123 5.89 7.37 12.59
CA LEU A 123 7.37 7.39 12.61
C LEU A 123 7.95 7.32 14.03
N ASP A 124 7.33 8.00 14.99
CA ASP A 124 7.73 7.95 16.40
C ASP A 124 7.56 6.51 16.94
N ALA A 125 6.45 5.84 16.61
CA ALA A 125 6.21 4.45 16.98
C ALA A 125 7.21 3.48 16.30
N MET A 126 7.53 3.68 15.02
CA MET A 126 8.55 2.90 14.31
C MET A 126 9.95 3.08 14.91
N THR A 127 10.29 4.30 15.32
CA THR A 127 11.55 4.59 16.02
C THR A 127 11.61 3.88 17.38
N ALA A 128 10.49 3.85 18.12
CA ALA A 128 10.38 3.10 19.36
C ALA A 128 10.52 1.58 19.13
N LEU A 129 9.91 1.05 18.07
CA LEU A 129 10.09 -0.34 17.63
C LEU A 129 11.55 -0.66 17.33
N GLY A 130 12.22 0.18 16.54
CA GLY A 130 13.64 0.03 16.23
C GLY A 130 14.50 -0.05 17.49
N LYS A 131 14.19 0.73 18.54
CA LYS A 131 14.87 0.64 19.84
C LYS A 131 14.51 -0.63 20.61
N ALA A 132 13.25 -1.05 20.58
CA ALA A 132 12.76 -2.25 21.27
C ALA A 132 13.36 -3.54 20.69
N CYS A 133 13.48 -3.63 19.36
CA CYS A 133 14.12 -4.74 18.65
C CYS A 133 15.60 -4.95 19.03
N ALA A 134 16.27 -3.93 19.58
CA ALA A 134 17.64 -4.06 20.06
C ALA A 134 17.73 -4.66 21.48
N LYS A 135 16.66 -4.59 22.26
CA LYS A 135 16.62 -4.96 23.68
C LYS A 135 16.25 -6.43 23.88
N SER A 136 15.00 -6.78 23.59
CA SER A 136 14.44 -8.10 23.85
C SER A 136 13.29 -8.42 22.89
N PRO A 137 12.98 -9.71 22.66
CA PRO A 137 11.85 -10.08 21.80
C PRO A 137 10.50 -9.67 22.41
N ALA A 138 10.36 -9.64 23.74
CA ALA A 138 9.13 -9.23 24.41
C ALA A 138 8.85 -7.73 24.25
N ASP A 139 9.89 -6.90 24.38
CA ASP A 139 9.79 -5.45 24.10
C ASP A 139 9.47 -5.23 22.62
N ALA A 140 10.10 -5.98 21.72
CA ALA A 140 9.87 -5.90 20.28
C ALA A 140 8.41 -6.21 19.93
N LYS A 141 7.80 -7.26 20.51
CA LYS A 141 6.39 -7.60 20.32
C LYS A 141 5.45 -6.47 20.76
N THR A 142 5.70 -5.91 21.94
CA THR A 142 4.89 -4.82 22.49
C THR A 142 4.99 -3.55 21.63
N ALA A 143 6.21 -3.18 21.26
CA ALA A 143 6.44 -2.03 20.39
C ALA A 143 5.90 -2.25 18.96
N TYR A 144 5.92 -3.50 18.47
CA TYR A 144 5.38 -3.85 17.15
C TYR A 144 3.86 -3.67 17.13
N ALA A 145 3.13 -4.10 18.16
CA ALA A 145 1.69 -3.89 18.27
C ALA A 145 1.32 -2.38 18.31
N ALA A 146 2.12 -1.56 19.03
CA ALA A 146 1.92 -0.11 19.06
C ALA A 146 2.22 0.55 17.70
N ALA A 147 3.27 0.11 17.01
CA ALA A 147 3.61 0.57 15.67
C ALA A 147 2.55 0.16 14.63
N LEU A 148 2.01 -1.06 14.72
CA LEU A 148 0.94 -1.57 13.86
C LEU A 148 -0.34 -0.75 14.05
N SER A 149 -0.71 -0.44 15.29
CA SER A 149 -1.87 0.42 15.59
C SER A 149 -1.74 1.80 14.95
N SER A 150 -0.55 2.42 15.07
CA SER A 150 -0.27 3.74 14.50
C SER A 150 -0.22 3.71 12.96
N LEU A 151 0.31 2.63 12.39
CA LEU A 151 0.34 2.38 10.95
C LEU A 151 -1.09 2.26 10.40
N ASN A 152 -1.98 1.51 11.07
CA ASN A 152 -3.37 1.39 10.63
C ASN A 152 -4.14 2.71 10.66
N ILE A 153 -3.95 3.54 11.71
CA ILE A 153 -4.54 4.89 11.77
C ILE A 153 -4.07 5.73 10.58
N TYR A 154 -2.77 5.68 10.28
CA TYR A 154 -2.21 6.38 9.12
C TYR A 154 -2.78 5.84 7.80
N LEU A 155 -2.81 4.52 7.60
CA LEU A 155 -3.33 3.86 6.40
C LEU A 155 -4.81 4.21 6.16
N GLU A 156 -5.64 4.20 7.20
CA GLU A 156 -7.03 4.65 7.15
C GLU A 156 -7.12 6.12 6.72
N GLY A 157 -6.29 6.99 7.30
CA GLY A 157 -6.22 8.41 6.97
C GLY A 157 -5.78 8.70 5.53
N VAL A 158 -4.98 7.82 4.92
CA VAL A 158 -4.54 7.90 3.51
C VAL A 158 -5.36 7.00 2.56
N GLU A 159 -6.51 6.51 3.01
CA GLU A 159 -7.45 5.68 2.25
C GLU A 159 -6.78 4.42 1.65
N LEU A 160 -5.78 3.86 2.34
CA LEU A 160 -5.16 2.57 2.03
C LEU A 160 -5.87 1.42 2.76
N PRO A 161 -5.90 0.21 2.17
CA PRO A 161 -6.36 -0.96 2.89
C PRO A 161 -5.51 -1.18 4.15
N LEU A 162 -6.14 -1.66 5.21
CA LEU A 162 -5.45 -1.97 6.46
C LEU A 162 -4.46 -3.13 6.27
N THR A 163 -3.48 -3.24 7.17
CA THR A 163 -2.55 -4.38 7.21
C THR A 163 -3.30 -5.71 7.26
N GLY A 164 -2.81 -6.74 6.57
CA GLY A 164 -3.46 -8.06 6.47
C GLY A 164 -4.46 -8.23 5.32
N ASN A 165 -4.68 -7.21 4.50
CA ASN A 165 -5.50 -7.32 3.28
C ASN A 165 -4.76 -8.10 2.18
N GLU A 166 -5.49 -8.83 1.32
CA GLU A 166 -4.90 -9.66 0.25
C GLU A 166 -4.05 -8.86 -0.74
N ARG A 167 -4.32 -7.56 -0.87
CA ARG A 167 -3.59 -6.64 -1.75
C ARG A 167 -2.10 -6.43 -1.37
N TYR A 168 -1.68 -6.86 -0.18
CA TYR A 168 -0.28 -6.80 0.28
C TYR A 168 0.47 -8.13 0.10
N LYS A 169 -0.19 -9.18 -0.41
CA LYS A 169 0.35 -10.55 -0.53
C LYS A 169 0.82 -10.94 -1.94
N GLU A 170 0.71 -10.04 -2.92
CA GLU A 170 1.31 -10.21 -4.27
C GLU A 170 2.81 -9.91 -4.25
#